data_AF-A0A7K5BVM8-F1
#
_entry.id   AF-A0A7K5BVM8-F1
#
_cell.length_a   1.000
_cell.length_b   1.000
_cell.length_c   1.000
_cell.angle_alpha   90.00
_cell.angle_beta   90.00
_cell.angle_gamma   90.00
#
_symmetry.space_group_name_H-M   'P 1'
#
loop_
_entity.id
_entity.type
_entity.pdbx_description
1 polymer ?
#
loop_
_entity_poly.entity_id
_entity_poly.type
_entity_poly.pdbx_seq_one_letter_code
_entity_poly.pdbx_strand_id
1 'polypeptide(L)'
;DLIADLKYELTGKFERLIVSLMRPPAYGDAKEIKDAISGIGTDEKCLIEILASRTNQEIHDLVAAYKDAYGRDLEADIVGDTSGHFKKMLVVLLQGAREEDDVVSEDLVEQDAKDLLEAGELKWGTDEAQFIYILGRRSRQHLRLVFDEYLKIAGKPIERSIRGELSGDFEKLMLAVVKCIRSKAEYFAERLYKAMKGLGTRDNTLIRIMVSRSEIDMLDIREVFRTKYEKSLYNMIKEDTSGEYKKALLKLCGGDDDAAGEFFPEAAQVAYRMWELSAVKVELRGTVQPAGDFNDDGDAQVLRKAMKGLGTDEGAIIEVVTKRSNAQRQQILKAYKAHYGRDLMADLKSELSGSLAKLILGLMLTPPQYDAKQLRKAVEGAGTDESVLIEIMATRNNQEIRAINEAYQEAYHKSLEDDLSSDTSGHFKRILVSLALGNRDEGPENLTQAHEDAKKLADVSSNDSSDSLETRFLSILCTRSYPHLRRVFQEFIKMTNHDVEHAIKKRMSGDVRDAFVAIVRSVKNKPAFFADKLYKSMKGAGTDERTLTRIMISRSEIDLFNIRGEFIDLFDKSLHHMIEKDTSGDYRKALLALCGGED
;
A
#
# COMPACT_ATOMS: atom_id res chain seq x y z
N ASP A 1 -39.88 24.96 7.37
CA ASP A 1 -38.80 24.15 7.96
C ASP A 1 -37.63 24.28 7.01
N LEU A 2 -36.52 24.89 7.45
CA LEU A 2 -35.40 25.20 6.56
C LEU A 2 -34.85 23.94 5.86
N ILE A 3 -34.85 22.78 6.53
CA ILE A 3 -34.39 21.53 5.91
C ILE A 3 -35.35 21.10 4.80
N ALA A 4 -36.66 21.26 4.99
CA ALA A 4 -37.65 20.97 3.96
C ALA A 4 -37.50 21.89 2.74
N ASP A 5 -37.28 23.18 2.97
CA ASP A 5 -37.09 24.16 1.90
C ASP A 5 -35.78 23.86 1.12
N LEU A 6 -34.69 23.51 1.82
CA LEU A 6 -33.43 23.10 1.20
C LEU A 6 -33.55 21.83 0.36
N LYS A 7 -34.35 20.83 0.80
CA LYS A 7 -34.64 19.62 0.01
C LYS A 7 -35.50 19.90 -1.22
N TYR A 8 -36.28 20.97 -1.20
CA TYR A 8 -37.08 21.39 -2.35
C TYR A 8 -36.22 22.14 -3.38
N GLU A 9 -35.35 23.04 -2.94
CA GLU A 9 -34.54 23.90 -3.81
C GLU A 9 -33.25 23.25 -4.32
N LEU A 10 -32.68 22.30 -3.57
CA LEU A 10 -31.44 21.62 -3.94
C LEU A 10 -31.72 20.21 -4.46
N THR A 11 -30.80 19.68 -5.27
CA THR A 11 -30.87 18.27 -5.70
C THR A 11 -29.50 17.57 -5.67
N GLY A 12 -29.54 16.24 -5.60
CA GLY A 12 -28.38 15.37 -5.79
C GLY A 12 -27.34 15.45 -4.67
N LYS A 13 -26.06 15.34 -5.04
CA LYS A 13 -24.94 15.28 -4.07
C LYS A 13 -24.82 16.55 -3.23
N PHE A 14 -25.12 17.71 -3.84
CA PHE A 14 -25.07 19.00 -3.15
C PHE A 14 -26.20 19.11 -2.12
N GLU A 15 -27.42 18.73 -2.47
CA GLU A 15 -28.54 18.62 -1.52
C GLU A 15 -28.18 17.73 -0.34
N ARG A 16 -27.71 16.50 -0.59
CA ARG A 16 -27.33 15.57 0.48
C ARG A 16 -26.30 16.17 1.42
N LEU A 17 -25.26 16.82 0.88
CA LEU A 17 -24.22 17.46 1.67
C LEU A 17 -24.78 18.58 2.56
N ILE A 18 -25.52 19.52 1.97
CA ILE A 18 -26.07 20.67 2.70
C ILE A 18 -27.08 20.21 3.75
N VAL A 19 -28.00 19.32 3.40
CA VAL A 19 -28.97 18.78 4.35
C VAL A 19 -28.29 18.00 5.48
N SER A 20 -27.18 17.32 5.21
CA SER A 20 -26.43 16.60 6.25
C SER A 20 -25.75 17.57 7.24
N LEU A 21 -25.24 18.71 6.76
CA LEU A 21 -24.68 19.76 7.62
C LEU A 21 -25.73 20.42 8.53
N MET A 22 -27.01 20.42 8.13
CA MET A 22 -28.08 21.00 8.94
C MET A 22 -28.59 20.06 10.05
N ARG A 23 -28.20 18.78 10.05
CA ARG A 23 -28.60 17.84 11.10
C ARG A 23 -27.64 17.91 12.28
N PRO A 24 -28.15 17.88 13.53
CA PRO A 24 -27.28 17.67 14.69
C PRO A 24 -26.46 16.38 14.53
N PRO A 25 -25.22 16.31 15.03
CA PRO A 25 -24.31 15.19 14.79
C PRO A 25 -24.93 13.79 15.04
N ALA A 26 -25.57 13.61 16.19
CA ALA A 26 -26.21 12.33 16.55
C ALA A 26 -27.36 11.93 15.59
N TYR A 27 -28.15 12.90 15.10
CA TYR A 27 -29.19 12.65 14.09
C TYR A 27 -28.60 12.41 12.70
N GLY A 28 -27.44 13.00 12.40
CA GLY A 28 -26.65 12.69 11.22
C GLY A 28 -26.22 11.23 11.20
N ASP A 29 -25.59 10.76 12.30
CA ASP A 29 -25.17 9.36 12.43
C ASP A 29 -26.35 8.39 12.41
N ALA A 30 -27.44 8.72 13.13
CA ALA A 30 -28.65 7.91 13.12
C ALA A 30 -29.24 7.78 11.71
N LYS A 31 -29.19 8.84 10.88
CA LYS A 31 -29.61 8.79 9.48
C LYS A 31 -28.70 7.93 8.60
N GLU A 32 -27.38 8.04 8.77
CA GLU A 32 -26.43 7.23 8.01
C GLU A 32 -26.55 5.74 8.36
N ILE A 33 -26.70 5.38 9.63
CA ILE A 33 -26.97 3.99 10.02
C ILE A 33 -28.34 3.54 9.52
N LYS A 34 -29.37 4.39 9.61
CA LYS A 34 -30.68 4.04 9.08
C LYS A 34 -30.60 3.69 7.60
N ASP A 35 -29.89 4.48 6.81
CA ASP A 35 -29.68 4.21 5.38
C ASP A 35 -28.86 2.95 5.15
N ALA A 36 -27.85 2.70 5.97
CA ALA A 36 -26.98 1.53 5.87
C ALA A 36 -27.72 0.20 6.06
N ILE A 37 -28.79 0.18 6.86
CA ILE A 37 -29.60 -1.03 7.14
C ILE A 37 -30.97 -0.99 6.47
N SER A 38 -31.25 0.00 5.62
CA SER A 38 -32.52 0.09 4.90
C SER A 38 -32.38 -0.42 3.46
N GLY A 39 -33.29 -1.30 3.06
CA GLY A 39 -33.38 -1.80 1.69
C GLY A 39 -32.93 -3.25 1.56
N ILE A 40 -32.56 -3.66 0.34
CA ILE A 40 -32.01 -4.99 0.09
C ILE A 40 -30.49 -4.90 0.21
N GLY A 41 -29.94 -5.55 1.23
CA GLY A 41 -28.52 -5.50 1.57
C GLY A 41 -28.19 -4.49 2.67
N THR A 42 -26.96 -4.55 3.15
CA THR A 42 -26.43 -3.72 4.25
C THR A 42 -25.19 -2.98 3.76
N ASP A 43 -24.99 -1.73 4.17
CA ASP A 43 -23.71 -1.02 3.98
C ASP A 43 -22.81 -1.26 5.21
N GLU A 44 -22.13 -2.41 5.24
CA GLU A 44 -21.24 -2.76 6.34
C GLU A 44 -20.09 -1.75 6.49
N LYS A 45 -19.66 -1.14 5.37
CA LYS A 45 -18.61 -0.10 5.39
C LYS A 45 -19.07 1.14 6.16
N CYS A 46 -20.35 1.51 6.10
CA CYS A 46 -20.92 2.59 6.91
C CYS A 46 -20.99 2.21 8.39
N LEU A 47 -21.54 1.01 8.69
CA LEU A 47 -21.64 0.51 10.08
C LEU A 47 -20.29 0.45 10.78
N ILE A 48 -19.28 -0.11 10.10
CA ILE A 48 -17.90 -0.20 10.60
C ILE A 48 -17.32 1.19 10.87
N GLU A 49 -17.52 2.14 9.96
CA GLU A 49 -16.99 3.51 10.11
C GLU A 49 -17.51 4.20 11.36
N ILE A 50 -18.82 4.15 11.57
CA ILE A 50 -19.46 4.84 12.68
C ILE A 50 -19.12 4.11 13.99
N LEU A 51 -19.45 2.83 14.10
CA LEU A 51 -19.35 2.12 15.38
C LEU A 51 -17.90 1.90 15.85
N ALA A 52 -16.92 1.79 14.95
CA ALA A 52 -15.52 1.68 15.37
C ALA A 52 -14.92 3.02 15.84
N SER A 53 -15.47 4.16 15.37
CA SER A 53 -14.84 5.47 15.57
C SER A 53 -15.49 6.31 16.68
N ARG A 54 -16.78 6.11 16.98
CA ARG A 54 -17.48 6.93 17.99
C ARG A 54 -16.98 6.69 19.42
N THR A 55 -17.13 7.68 20.28
CA THR A 55 -16.90 7.58 21.73
C THR A 55 -18.12 6.98 22.43
N ASN A 56 -17.97 6.63 23.71
CA ASN A 56 -19.08 6.18 24.55
C ASN A 56 -20.27 7.17 24.51
N GLN A 57 -19.99 8.47 24.71
CA GLN A 57 -21.02 9.51 24.67
C GLN A 57 -21.66 9.65 23.29
N GLU A 58 -20.86 9.69 22.21
CA GLU A 58 -21.37 9.78 20.84
C GLU A 58 -22.28 8.58 20.50
N ILE A 59 -21.96 7.37 20.99
CA ILE A 59 -22.81 6.17 20.82
C ILE A 59 -24.13 6.31 21.58
N HIS A 60 -24.11 6.78 22.82
CA HIS A 60 -25.35 7.00 23.59
C HIS A 60 -26.25 8.05 22.94
N ASP A 61 -25.67 9.16 22.48
CA ASP A 61 -26.41 10.22 21.78
C ASP A 61 -27.00 9.71 20.47
N LEU A 62 -26.25 8.91 19.72
CA LEU A 62 -26.69 8.26 18.49
C LEU A 62 -27.87 7.33 18.74
N VAL A 63 -27.80 6.45 19.76
CA VAL A 63 -28.89 5.53 20.11
C VAL A 63 -30.15 6.31 20.50
N ALA A 64 -30.00 7.36 21.29
CA ALA A 64 -31.12 8.23 21.68
C ALA A 64 -31.74 8.94 20.47
N ALA A 65 -30.92 9.51 19.58
CA ALA A 65 -31.38 10.18 18.37
C ALA A 65 -32.07 9.21 17.39
N TYR A 66 -31.59 7.97 17.26
CA TYR A 66 -32.22 6.95 16.42
C TYR A 66 -33.62 6.59 16.94
N LYS A 67 -33.74 6.41 18.26
CA LYS A 67 -35.02 6.12 18.90
C LYS A 67 -36.00 7.28 18.74
N ASP A 68 -35.55 8.53 18.91
CA ASP A 68 -36.38 9.71 18.71
C ASP A 68 -36.84 9.85 17.25
N ALA A 69 -35.91 9.78 16.30
CA ALA A 69 -36.17 10.02 14.88
C ALA A 69 -37.03 8.94 14.22
N TYR A 70 -36.92 7.67 14.65
CA TYR A 70 -37.54 6.53 13.97
C TYR A 70 -38.49 5.71 14.84
N GLY A 71 -38.54 5.94 16.16
CA GLY A 71 -39.35 5.14 17.08
C GLY A 71 -38.93 3.67 17.16
N ARG A 72 -37.67 3.36 16.82
CA ARG A 72 -37.12 2.00 16.73
C ARG A 72 -35.92 1.82 17.66
N ASP A 73 -35.66 0.57 18.02
CA ASP A 73 -34.48 0.19 18.78
C ASP A 73 -33.31 -0.09 17.81
N LEU A 74 -32.24 0.69 17.95
CA LEU A 74 -31.11 0.59 17.03
C LEU A 74 -30.35 -0.74 17.16
N GLU A 75 -30.21 -1.26 18.37
CA GLU A 75 -29.52 -2.52 18.59
C GLU A 75 -30.29 -3.67 17.93
N ALA A 76 -31.60 -3.73 18.12
CA ALA A 76 -32.47 -4.72 17.49
C ALA A 76 -32.39 -4.65 15.95
N ASP A 77 -32.35 -3.44 15.38
CA ASP A 77 -32.22 -3.26 13.93
C ASP A 77 -30.85 -3.75 13.43
N ILE A 78 -29.74 -3.39 14.11
CA ILE A 78 -28.40 -3.90 13.76
C ILE A 78 -28.33 -5.43 13.89
N VAL A 79 -28.92 -6.00 14.95
CA VAL A 79 -28.97 -7.45 15.17
C VAL A 79 -29.74 -8.17 14.06
N GLY A 80 -30.79 -7.53 13.53
CA GLY A 80 -31.60 -8.06 12.44
C GLY A 80 -30.88 -8.10 11.10
N ASP A 81 -30.02 -7.11 10.82
CA ASP A 81 -29.34 -6.95 9.52
C ASP A 81 -27.89 -7.46 9.50
N THR A 82 -27.40 -8.02 10.61
CA THR A 82 -26.01 -8.52 10.72
C THR A 82 -25.94 -9.92 11.33
N SER A 83 -24.81 -10.62 11.13
CA SER A 83 -24.63 -12.00 11.61
C SER A 83 -23.22 -12.28 12.16
N GLY A 84 -23.05 -13.47 12.75
CA GLY A 84 -21.75 -13.98 13.20
C GLY A 84 -21.02 -13.09 14.21
N HIS A 85 -19.68 -13.11 14.14
CA HIS A 85 -18.80 -12.32 15.00
C HIS A 85 -18.83 -10.82 14.67
N PHE A 86 -19.12 -10.48 13.42
CA PHE A 86 -19.37 -9.10 12.99
C PHE A 86 -20.49 -8.48 13.82
N LYS A 87 -21.67 -9.11 13.88
CA LYS A 87 -22.78 -8.69 14.76
C LYS A 87 -22.36 -8.54 16.22
N LYS A 88 -21.68 -9.54 16.77
CA LYS A 88 -21.28 -9.55 18.20
C LYS A 88 -20.44 -8.32 18.53
N MET A 89 -19.46 -8.00 17.69
CA MET A 89 -18.60 -6.84 17.90
C MET A 89 -19.35 -5.52 17.73
N LEU A 90 -20.25 -5.40 16.73
CA LEU A 90 -21.08 -4.20 16.59
C LEU A 90 -21.94 -3.95 17.83
N VAL A 91 -22.56 -5.00 18.39
CA VAL A 91 -23.36 -4.90 19.63
C VAL A 91 -22.48 -4.44 20.80
N VAL A 92 -21.27 -4.98 20.95
CA VAL A 92 -20.33 -4.56 22.01
C VAL A 92 -19.97 -3.08 21.88
N LEU A 93 -19.67 -2.61 20.66
CA LEU A 93 -19.37 -1.20 20.40
C LEU A 93 -20.59 -0.29 20.66
N LEU A 94 -21.79 -0.76 20.31
CA LEU A 94 -23.05 -0.04 20.50
C LEU A 94 -23.46 0.12 21.97
N GLN A 95 -22.92 -0.69 22.88
CA GLN A 95 -23.13 -0.49 24.31
C GLN A 95 -22.55 0.84 24.83
N GLY A 96 -21.58 1.43 24.12
CA GLY A 96 -20.93 2.66 24.56
C GLY A 96 -20.27 2.51 25.94
N ALA A 97 -19.79 1.31 26.27
CA ALA A 97 -19.35 0.96 27.62
C ALA A 97 -17.86 0.56 27.66
N ARG A 98 -17.04 1.16 26.78
CA ARG A 98 -15.58 1.02 26.85
C ARG A 98 -15.08 1.64 28.16
N GLU A 99 -14.11 1.02 28.80
CA GLU A 99 -13.41 1.59 29.95
C GLU A 99 -12.85 2.98 29.59
N GLU A 100 -13.00 3.95 30.49
CA GLU A 100 -12.46 5.30 30.30
C GLU A 100 -10.93 5.29 30.47
N ASP A 101 -10.24 6.24 29.83
CA ASP A 101 -8.78 6.34 29.96
C ASP A 101 -8.40 6.75 31.39
N ASP A 102 -7.56 5.94 32.04
CA ASP A 102 -7.11 6.13 33.42
C ASP A 102 -5.66 5.65 33.63
N VAL A 103 -5.28 5.38 34.89
CA VAL A 103 -3.96 4.84 35.23
C VAL A 103 -3.87 3.40 34.73
N VAL A 104 -3.07 3.20 33.67
CA VAL A 104 -2.90 1.89 33.06
C VAL A 104 -2.07 0.95 33.95
N SER A 105 -2.54 -0.29 34.12
CA SER A 105 -1.81 -1.38 34.77
C SER A 105 -0.86 -2.05 33.77
N GLU A 106 0.45 -1.98 34.03
CA GLU A 106 1.47 -2.64 33.19
C GLU A 106 1.28 -4.17 33.14
N ASP A 107 0.97 -4.80 34.28
CA ASP A 107 0.68 -6.24 34.34
C ASP A 107 -0.49 -6.64 33.43
N LEU A 108 -1.56 -5.83 33.41
CA LEU A 108 -2.71 -6.09 32.55
C LEU A 108 -2.39 -5.83 31.07
N VAL A 109 -1.52 -4.86 30.77
CA VAL A 109 -1.05 -4.62 29.39
C VAL A 109 -0.28 -5.84 28.89
N GLU A 110 0.66 -6.35 29.68
CA GLU A 110 1.40 -7.57 29.34
C GLU A 110 0.49 -8.78 29.19
N GLN A 111 -0.49 -8.92 30.08
CA GLN A 111 -1.45 -10.01 30.04
C GLN A 111 -2.31 -9.94 28.78
N ASP A 112 -2.97 -8.81 28.50
CA ASP A 112 -3.83 -8.68 27.32
C ASP A 112 -3.02 -8.84 26.01
N ALA A 113 -1.75 -8.43 25.97
CA ALA A 113 -0.88 -8.65 24.81
C ALA A 113 -0.59 -10.15 24.61
N LYS A 114 -0.29 -10.88 25.68
CA LYS A 114 -0.09 -12.35 25.65
C LYS A 114 -1.38 -13.07 25.28
N ASP A 115 -2.51 -12.67 25.87
CA ASP A 115 -3.83 -13.25 25.58
C ASP A 115 -4.21 -13.06 24.11
N LEU A 116 -3.95 -11.89 23.51
CA LEU A 116 -4.17 -11.67 22.07
C LEU A 116 -3.24 -12.54 21.20
N LEU A 117 -1.98 -12.71 21.61
CA LEU A 117 -1.02 -13.54 20.88
C LEU A 117 -1.43 -15.02 20.93
N GLU A 118 -1.80 -15.49 22.11
CA GLU A 118 -2.32 -16.84 22.33
C GLU A 118 -3.64 -17.06 21.61
N ALA A 119 -4.51 -16.05 21.54
CA ALA A 119 -5.80 -16.08 20.86
C ALA A 119 -5.70 -16.17 19.33
N GLY A 120 -4.61 -15.72 18.71
CA GLY A 120 -4.39 -15.79 17.27
C GLY A 120 -3.20 -16.67 16.92
N GLU A 121 -2.01 -16.06 16.85
CA GLU A 121 -0.78 -16.61 16.26
C GLU A 121 -0.30 -17.96 16.80
N LEU A 122 -0.64 -18.30 18.05
CA LEU A 122 -0.19 -19.55 18.68
C LEU A 122 -1.19 -20.71 18.54
N LYS A 123 -2.31 -20.51 17.82
CA LYS A 123 -3.26 -21.59 17.51
C LYS A 123 -3.63 -21.57 16.03
N TRP A 124 -4.22 -22.66 15.55
CA TRP A 124 -4.80 -22.68 14.21
C TRP A 124 -6.21 -22.10 14.27
N GLY A 125 -6.42 -20.93 13.64
CA GLY A 125 -7.64 -20.14 13.73
C GLY A 125 -7.56 -19.07 14.83
N THR A 126 -8.62 -18.28 15.02
CA THR A 126 -8.67 -17.24 16.06
C THR A 126 -9.66 -17.57 17.18
N ASP A 127 -9.36 -17.14 18.39
CA ASP A 127 -10.38 -16.96 19.44
C ASP A 127 -11.02 -15.57 19.29
N GLU A 128 -12.05 -15.49 18.45
CA GLU A 128 -12.71 -14.22 18.16
C GLU A 128 -13.36 -13.61 19.41
N ALA A 129 -13.75 -14.43 20.40
CA ALA A 129 -14.35 -13.95 21.64
C ALA A 129 -13.34 -13.16 22.47
N GLN A 130 -12.10 -13.64 22.58
CA GLN A 130 -11.03 -12.92 23.27
C GLN A 130 -10.71 -11.58 22.58
N PHE A 131 -10.63 -11.57 21.25
CA PHE A 131 -10.43 -10.35 20.47
C PHE A 131 -11.57 -9.34 20.68
N ILE A 132 -12.83 -9.79 20.62
CA ILE A 132 -14.01 -8.94 20.85
C ILE A 132 -13.98 -8.35 22.26
N TYR A 133 -13.66 -9.16 23.27
CA TYR A 133 -13.62 -8.70 24.65
C TYR A 133 -12.54 -7.63 24.86
N ILE A 134 -11.28 -7.94 24.54
CA ILE A 134 -10.15 -7.02 24.78
C ILE A 134 -10.34 -5.74 23.97
N LEU A 135 -10.57 -5.84 22.65
CA LEU A 135 -10.65 -4.69 21.76
C LEU A 135 -11.94 -3.89 21.91
N GLY A 136 -13.02 -4.50 22.41
CA GLY A 136 -14.30 -3.84 22.65
C GLY A 136 -14.42 -3.16 24.01
N ARG A 137 -13.71 -3.64 25.04
CA ARG A 137 -13.91 -3.20 26.43
C ARG A 137 -12.80 -2.31 26.97
N ARG A 138 -11.53 -2.63 26.71
CA ARG A 138 -10.39 -1.90 27.30
C ARG A 138 -10.34 -0.44 26.85
N SER A 139 -9.81 0.43 27.71
CA SER A 139 -9.62 1.84 27.39
C SER A 139 -8.70 2.04 26.18
N ARG A 140 -8.80 3.20 25.51
CA ARG A 140 -7.99 3.45 24.32
C ARG A 140 -6.52 3.62 24.70
N GLN A 141 -6.25 4.26 25.83
CA GLN A 141 -4.90 4.41 26.37
C GLN A 141 -4.28 3.05 26.68
N HIS A 142 -5.02 2.15 27.34
CA HIS A 142 -4.58 0.78 27.61
C HIS A 142 -4.27 0.02 26.32
N LEU A 143 -5.20 0.02 25.35
CA LEU A 143 -5.03 -0.74 24.11
C LEU A 143 -3.86 -0.24 23.25
N ARG A 144 -3.54 1.05 23.28
CA ARG A 144 -2.34 1.56 22.61
C ARG A 144 -1.07 0.93 23.18
N LEU A 145 -0.97 0.83 24.50
CA LEU A 145 0.16 0.18 25.17
C LEU A 145 0.17 -1.33 24.92
N VAL A 146 -1.00 -1.99 24.89
CA VAL A 146 -1.13 -3.39 24.49
C VAL A 146 -0.62 -3.61 23.07
N PHE A 147 -0.91 -2.71 22.13
CA PHE A 147 -0.43 -2.85 20.75
C PHE A 147 1.08 -2.68 20.62
N ASP A 148 1.67 -1.79 21.41
CA ASP A 148 3.11 -1.60 21.46
C ASP A 148 3.79 -2.82 22.09
N GLU A 149 3.23 -3.38 23.16
CA GLU A 149 3.74 -4.61 23.79
C GLU A 149 3.56 -5.84 22.90
N TYR A 150 2.39 -5.97 22.24
CA TYR A 150 2.13 -7.01 21.25
C TYR A 150 3.18 -6.98 20.14
N LEU A 151 3.52 -5.80 19.62
CA LEU A 151 4.55 -5.66 18.59
C LEU A 151 5.91 -6.19 19.07
N LYS A 152 6.28 -5.94 20.33
CA LYS A 152 7.54 -6.44 20.92
C LYS A 152 7.54 -7.96 21.05
N ILE A 153 6.47 -8.56 21.59
CA ILE A 153 6.43 -10.00 21.88
C ILE A 153 6.12 -10.85 20.64
N ALA A 154 5.31 -10.35 19.70
CA ALA A 154 4.94 -11.05 18.48
C ALA A 154 5.93 -10.82 17.33
N GLY A 155 6.73 -9.75 17.40
CA GLY A 155 7.60 -9.31 16.30
C GLY A 155 6.83 -8.82 15.07
N LYS A 156 5.51 -8.58 15.18
CA LYS A 156 4.65 -8.01 14.13
C LYS A 156 3.46 -7.27 14.76
N PRO A 157 2.91 -6.25 14.07
CA PRO A 157 1.78 -5.50 14.60
C PRO A 157 0.50 -6.36 14.60
N ILE A 158 -0.40 -6.09 15.55
CA ILE A 158 -1.67 -6.83 15.73
C ILE A 158 -2.52 -6.86 14.47
N GLU A 159 -2.47 -5.81 13.63
CA GLU A 159 -3.19 -5.76 12.37
C GLU A 159 -2.76 -6.86 11.39
N ARG A 160 -1.51 -7.34 11.46
CA ARG A 160 -1.07 -8.46 10.62
C ARG A 160 -1.65 -9.78 11.10
N SER A 161 -1.75 -9.98 12.40
CA SER A 161 -2.38 -11.16 12.98
C SER A 161 -3.87 -11.18 12.65
N ILE A 162 -4.55 -10.04 12.77
CA ILE A 162 -5.96 -9.92 12.37
C ILE A 162 -6.17 -10.29 10.90
N ARG A 163 -5.34 -9.78 9.97
CA ARG A 163 -5.46 -10.10 8.52
C ARG A 163 -5.16 -11.56 8.20
N GLY A 164 -4.27 -12.20 8.96
CA GLY A 164 -3.90 -13.60 8.72
C GLY A 164 -4.94 -14.58 9.24
N GLU A 165 -5.67 -14.20 10.30
CA GLU A 165 -6.47 -15.13 11.08
C GLU A 165 -8.00 -14.90 10.97
N LEU A 166 -8.44 -13.67 10.65
CA LEU A 166 -9.85 -13.34 10.45
C LEU A 166 -10.20 -13.18 8.97
N SER A 167 -11.50 -13.16 8.65
CA SER A 167 -11.99 -12.91 7.30
C SER A 167 -13.29 -12.11 7.26
N GLY A 168 -13.63 -11.62 6.06
CA GLY A 168 -14.91 -10.97 5.78
C GLY A 168 -15.10 -9.63 6.50
N ASP A 169 -16.35 -9.27 6.80
CA ASP A 169 -16.63 -7.97 7.43
C ASP A 169 -16.23 -7.91 8.90
N PHE A 170 -16.08 -9.07 9.55
CA PHE A 170 -15.54 -9.13 10.91
C PHE A 170 -14.07 -8.68 10.92
N GLU A 171 -13.23 -9.19 10.03
CA GLU A 171 -11.85 -8.73 9.88
C GLU A 171 -11.78 -7.21 9.63
N LYS A 172 -12.57 -6.70 8.67
CA LYS A 172 -12.62 -5.27 8.36
C LYS A 172 -13.02 -4.42 9.57
N LEU A 173 -13.99 -4.89 10.37
CA LEU A 173 -14.41 -4.24 11.60
C LEU A 173 -13.29 -4.22 12.64
N MET A 174 -12.64 -5.36 12.90
CA MET A 174 -11.56 -5.44 13.88
C MET A 174 -10.37 -4.55 13.48
N LEU A 175 -10.01 -4.53 12.19
CA LEU A 175 -9.00 -3.61 11.67
C LEU A 175 -9.40 -2.14 11.83
N ALA A 176 -10.66 -1.80 11.59
CA ALA A 176 -11.15 -0.43 11.79
C ALA A 176 -11.10 -0.01 13.27
N VAL A 177 -11.44 -0.92 14.19
CA VAL A 177 -11.36 -0.69 15.64
C VAL A 177 -9.92 -0.44 16.06
N VAL A 178 -8.97 -1.30 15.64
CA VAL A 178 -7.54 -1.12 15.94
C VAL A 178 -7.03 0.21 15.38
N LYS A 179 -7.35 0.55 14.12
CA LYS A 179 -6.97 1.83 13.50
C LYS A 179 -7.54 3.02 14.27
N CYS A 180 -8.83 2.99 14.64
CA CYS A 180 -9.47 4.08 15.39
C CYS A 180 -8.90 4.23 16.81
N ILE A 181 -8.51 3.14 17.46
CA ILE A 181 -7.81 3.18 18.75
C ILE A 181 -6.44 3.84 18.58
N ARG A 182 -5.68 3.47 17.54
CA ARG A 182 -4.35 4.05 17.27
C ARG A 182 -4.43 5.53 16.89
N SER A 183 -5.23 5.88 15.89
CA SER A 183 -5.51 7.25 15.46
C SER A 183 -6.78 7.29 14.61
N LYS A 184 -7.80 8.02 15.08
CA LYS A 184 -9.02 8.27 14.28
C LYS A 184 -8.70 9.11 13.04
N ALA A 185 -7.81 10.10 13.17
CA ALA A 185 -7.40 10.94 12.06
C ALA A 185 -6.79 10.10 10.92
N GLU A 186 -5.92 9.14 11.26
CA GLU A 186 -5.36 8.21 10.28
C GLU A 186 -6.41 7.31 9.62
N TYR A 187 -7.35 6.79 10.40
CA TYR A 187 -8.45 5.97 9.88
C TYR A 187 -9.31 6.75 8.87
N PHE A 188 -9.72 7.97 9.22
CA PHE A 188 -10.53 8.80 8.32
C PHE A 188 -9.74 9.30 7.11
N ALA A 189 -8.45 9.62 7.25
CA ALA A 189 -7.59 9.93 6.12
C ALA A 189 -7.53 8.77 5.11
N GLU A 190 -7.38 7.54 5.60
CA GLU A 190 -7.39 6.35 4.76
C GLU A 190 -8.74 6.14 4.06
N ARG A 191 -9.84 6.33 4.79
CA ARG A 191 -11.19 6.18 4.22
C ARG A 191 -11.51 7.23 3.17
N LEU A 192 -11.12 8.48 3.39
CA LEU A 192 -11.23 9.56 2.40
C LEU A 192 -10.41 9.24 1.15
N TYR A 193 -9.19 8.76 1.32
CA TYR A 193 -8.35 8.37 0.19
C TYR A 193 -9.00 7.26 -0.63
N LYS A 194 -9.43 6.17 0.03
CA LYS A 194 -10.16 5.07 -0.63
C LYS A 194 -11.48 5.54 -1.25
N ALA A 195 -12.13 6.59 -0.72
CA ALA A 195 -13.37 7.14 -1.27
C ALA A 195 -13.18 7.87 -2.61
N MET A 196 -12.00 8.42 -2.86
CA MET A 196 -11.69 9.20 -4.06
C MET A 196 -10.67 8.52 -4.99
N LYS A 197 -10.05 7.42 -4.56
CA LYS A 197 -9.04 6.72 -5.35
C LYS A 197 -9.70 5.81 -6.38
N GLY A 198 -9.51 6.11 -7.67
CA GLY A 198 -9.98 5.25 -8.77
C GLY A 198 -10.72 6.03 -9.83
N LEU A 199 -11.54 5.33 -10.61
CA LEU A 199 -12.55 5.94 -11.47
C LEU A 199 -13.84 6.09 -10.64
N GLY A 200 -14.31 7.32 -10.50
CA GLY A 200 -15.48 7.67 -9.69
C GLY A 200 -15.19 7.83 -8.21
N THR A 201 -16.19 8.34 -7.48
CA THR A 201 -16.09 8.71 -6.07
C THR A 201 -17.16 7.96 -5.28
N ARG A 202 -16.83 7.50 -4.07
CA ARG A 202 -17.82 6.99 -3.10
C ARG A 202 -18.43 8.17 -2.34
N ASP A 203 -19.25 8.96 -3.03
CA ASP A 203 -19.72 10.28 -2.54
C ASP A 203 -20.43 10.22 -1.18
N ASN A 204 -21.19 9.16 -0.89
CA ASN A 204 -21.84 9.01 0.42
C ASN A 204 -20.83 8.92 1.56
N THR A 205 -19.74 8.17 1.36
CA THR A 205 -18.64 8.09 2.33
C THR A 205 -17.89 9.42 2.43
N LEU A 206 -17.62 10.07 1.28
CA LEU A 206 -16.97 11.38 1.27
C LEU A 206 -17.80 12.43 2.02
N ILE A 207 -19.11 12.51 1.76
CA ILE A 207 -20.02 13.43 2.46
C ILE A 207 -20.04 13.12 3.95
N ARG A 208 -20.26 11.86 4.34
CA ARG A 208 -20.36 11.48 5.75
C ARG A 208 -19.11 11.85 6.55
N ILE A 209 -17.92 11.55 6.03
CA ILE A 209 -16.67 11.87 6.73
C ILE A 209 -16.44 13.39 6.75
N MET A 210 -16.58 14.08 5.61
CA MET A 210 -16.34 15.52 5.53
C MET A 210 -17.28 16.32 6.43
N VAL A 211 -18.52 15.86 6.65
CA VAL A 211 -19.47 16.46 7.59
C VAL A 211 -19.18 16.04 9.03
N SER A 212 -19.10 14.74 9.32
CA SER A 212 -19.00 14.27 10.71
C SER A 212 -17.67 14.62 11.38
N ARG A 213 -16.63 14.96 10.61
CA ARG A 213 -15.30 15.30 11.13
C ARG A 213 -14.94 16.79 11.02
N SER A 214 -15.76 17.62 10.36
CA SER A 214 -15.42 19.02 10.07
C SER A 214 -15.14 19.86 11.32
N GLU A 215 -15.80 19.55 12.44
CA GLU A 215 -15.70 20.29 13.70
C GLU A 215 -14.94 19.50 14.79
N ILE A 216 -14.28 18.40 14.44
CA ILE A 216 -13.62 17.49 15.40
C ILE A 216 -12.12 17.44 15.15
N ASP A 217 -11.69 16.86 14.02
CA ASP A 217 -10.29 16.52 13.74
C ASP A 217 -9.92 16.67 12.25
N MET A 218 -10.68 17.46 11.48
CA MET A 218 -10.40 17.63 10.04
C MET A 218 -8.99 18.15 9.75
N LEU A 219 -8.40 18.96 10.64
CA LEU A 219 -7.01 19.43 10.49
C LEU A 219 -6.00 18.30 10.64
N ASP A 220 -6.16 17.45 11.65
CA ASP A 220 -5.29 16.27 11.84
C ASP A 220 -5.46 15.27 10.69
N ILE A 221 -6.69 15.05 10.22
CA ILE A 221 -6.97 14.21 9.05
C ILE A 221 -6.21 14.71 7.82
N ARG A 222 -6.24 16.01 7.53
CA ARG A 222 -5.54 16.59 6.36
C ARG A 222 -4.03 16.37 6.43
N GLU A 223 -3.45 16.52 7.60
CA GLU A 223 -2.00 16.38 7.77
C GLU A 223 -1.57 14.92 7.72
N VAL A 224 -2.30 14.02 8.37
CA VAL A 224 -2.09 12.58 8.20
C VAL A 224 -2.29 12.16 6.74
N PHE A 225 -3.28 12.73 6.04
CA PHE A 225 -3.49 12.47 4.61
C PHE A 225 -2.27 12.86 3.78
N ARG A 226 -1.72 14.07 3.99
CA ARG A 226 -0.55 14.59 3.27
C ARG A 226 0.71 13.78 3.53
N THR A 227 0.86 13.18 4.71
CA THR A 227 2.02 12.32 5.03
C THR A 227 1.93 10.93 4.40
N LYS A 228 0.72 10.42 4.18
CA LYS A 228 0.49 9.07 3.64
C LYS A 228 0.31 9.05 2.13
N TYR A 229 -0.16 10.14 1.53
CA TYR A 229 -0.58 10.18 0.12
C TYR A 229 0.14 11.27 -0.67
N GLU A 230 0.19 11.08 -1.99
CA GLU A 230 0.92 11.96 -2.90
C GLU A 230 0.30 13.34 -3.11
N LYS A 231 -0.99 13.49 -2.77
CA LYS A 231 -1.76 14.72 -2.95
C LYS A 231 -2.36 15.12 -1.61
N SER A 232 -2.52 16.43 -1.37
CA SER A 232 -3.34 16.90 -0.26
C SER A 232 -4.79 16.42 -0.40
N LEU A 233 -5.49 16.30 0.74
CA LEU A 233 -6.92 16.00 0.77
C LEU A 233 -7.70 17.02 -0.08
N TYR A 234 -7.33 18.31 0.03
CA TYR A 234 -7.92 19.40 -0.74
C TYR A 234 -7.79 19.17 -2.25
N ASN A 235 -6.58 18.87 -2.74
CA ASN A 235 -6.35 18.67 -4.17
C ASN A 235 -7.00 17.39 -4.69
N MET A 236 -7.07 16.33 -3.88
CA MET A 236 -7.80 15.12 -4.25
C MET A 236 -9.31 15.38 -4.38
N ILE A 237 -9.93 16.12 -3.45
CA ILE A 237 -11.34 16.54 -3.55
C ILE A 237 -11.54 17.42 -4.79
N LYS A 238 -10.62 18.37 -5.04
CA LYS A 238 -10.74 19.35 -6.13
C LYS A 238 -10.77 18.69 -7.51
N GLU A 239 -9.98 17.64 -7.69
CA GLU A 239 -9.87 16.87 -8.93
C GLU A 239 -11.02 15.87 -9.10
N ASP A 240 -11.48 15.25 -8.01
CA ASP A 240 -12.44 14.14 -8.06
C ASP A 240 -13.91 14.60 -8.01
N THR A 241 -14.16 15.88 -7.70
CA THR A 241 -15.52 16.45 -7.58
C THR A 241 -15.73 17.69 -8.47
N SER A 242 -16.98 18.08 -8.68
CA SER A 242 -17.35 19.23 -9.54
C SER A 242 -18.51 20.06 -8.98
N GLY A 243 -18.76 21.23 -9.60
CA GLY A 243 -19.89 22.11 -9.27
C GLY A 243 -19.88 22.69 -7.84
N GLU A 244 -21.07 23.04 -7.34
CA GLU A 244 -21.27 23.56 -5.98
C GLU A 244 -20.98 22.51 -4.90
N TYR A 245 -21.19 21.22 -5.22
CA TYR A 245 -20.78 20.10 -4.38
C TYR A 245 -19.29 20.14 -4.04
N LYS A 246 -18.43 20.32 -5.06
CA LYS A 246 -16.99 20.53 -4.84
C LYS A 246 -16.71 21.73 -3.94
N LYS A 247 -17.33 22.88 -4.23
CA LYS A 247 -17.07 24.11 -3.49
C LYS A 247 -17.37 23.93 -2.00
N ALA A 248 -18.49 23.30 -1.66
CA ALA A 248 -18.86 23.00 -0.28
C ALA A 248 -17.88 22.03 0.39
N LEU A 249 -17.49 20.93 -0.28
CA LEU A 249 -16.50 20.00 0.26
C LEU A 249 -15.14 20.66 0.52
N LEU A 250 -14.67 21.51 -0.41
CA LEU A 250 -13.42 22.24 -0.23
C LEU A 250 -13.51 23.23 0.94
N LYS A 251 -14.68 23.84 1.18
CA LYS A 251 -14.90 24.68 2.36
C LYS A 251 -14.85 23.89 3.66
N LEU A 252 -15.41 22.68 3.70
CA LEU A 252 -15.30 21.78 4.86
C LEU A 252 -13.87 21.26 5.06
N CYS A 253 -13.15 21.02 3.96
CA CYS A 253 -11.75 20.62 4.01
C CYS A 253 -10.85 21.76 4.52
N GLY A 254 -11.15 23.01 4.17
CA GLY A 254 -10.29 24.15 4.48
C GLY A 254 -9.40 24.55 3.29
N GLY A 255 -8.11 24.72 3.52
CA GLY A 255 -7.15 25.22 2.52
C GLY A 255 -6.31 24.13 1.85
N ASP A 256 -5.55 24.54 0.83
CA ASP A 256 -4.52 23.69 0.23
C ASP A 256 -3.26 23.71 1.13
N ASP A 257 -3.05 22.63 1.88
CA ASP A 257 -1.90 22.48 2.78
C ASP A 257 -0.63 22.05 2.06
N ASP A 258 -0.62 21.97 0.72
CA ASP A 258 0.62 21.77 -0.03
C ASP A 258 1.62 22.91 0.25
N ALA A 259 1.14 24.06 0.73
CA ALA A 259 1.95 25.19 1.23
C ALA A 259 2.16 25.24 2.76
N ALA A 260 1.44 24.43 3.55
CA ALA A 260 1.46 24.50 5.02
C ALA A 260 2.76 23.94 5.62
N GLY A 261 3.19 24.52 6.75
CA GLY A 261 4.45 24.26 7.45
C GLY A 261 4.52 22.95 8.25
N GLU A 262 5.04 23.06 9.48
CA GLU A 262 5.32 21.97 10.43
C GLU A 262 4.08 21.09 10.75
N PHE A 263 4.28 19.79 10.96
CA PHE A 263 3.20 18.87 11.35
C PHE A 263 2.53 19.27 12.68
N PHE A 264 1.25 18.95 12.84
CA PHE A 264 0.67 18.87 14.19
C PHE A 264 1.20 17.61 14.91
N PRO A 265 1.21 17.59 16.25
CA PRO A 265 1.76 16.49 17.04
C PRO A 265 1.25 15.09 16.64
N GLU A 266 -0.03 14.95 16.30
CA GLU A 266 -0.61 13.65 15.92
C GLU A 266 -0.05 13.14 14.58
N ALA A 267 0.04 13.99 13.56
CA ALA A 267 0.60 13.63 12.26
C ALA A 267 2.09 13.26 12.36
N ALA A 268 2.86 13.98 13.20
CA ALA A 268 4.25 13.66 13.48
C ALA A 268 4.38 12.27 14.15
N GLN A 269 3.50 11.96 15.11
CA GLN A 269 3.48 10.67 15.80
C GLN A 269 3.10 9.53 14.84
N VAL A 270 2.16 9.74 13.91
CA VAL A 270 1.81 8.77 12.86
C VAL A 270 3.01 8.55 11.94
N ALA A 271 3.63 9.61 11.42
CA ALA A 271 4.79 9.51 10.54
C ALA A 271 5.97 8.79 11.21
N TYR A 272 6.26 9.11 12.48
CA TYR A 272 7.29 8.44 13.27
C TYR A 272 7.01 6.94 13.41
N ARG A 273 5.77 6.57 13.78
CA ARG A 273 5.34 5.18 13.92
C ARG A 273 5.40 4.41 12.60
N MET A 274 5.10 5.03 11.47
CA MET A 274 5.27 4.38 10.16
C MET A 274 6.72 3.93 9.93
N TRP A 275 7.71 4.73 10.33
CA TRP A 275 9.12 4.36 10.22
C TRP A 275 9.53 3.30 11.25
N GLU A 276 8.94 3.31 12.45
CA GLU A 276 9.13 2.24 13.43
C GLU A 276 8.59 0.90 12.92
N LEU A 277 7.36 0.87 12.41
CA LEU A 277 6.76 -0.32 11.81
C LEU A 277 7.52 -0.80 10.57
N SER A 278 8.17 0.09 9.82
CA SER A 278 9.00 -0.30 8.67
C SER A 278 10.25 -1.11 9.05
N ALA A 279 10.69 -1.02 10.31
CA ALA A 279 11.84 -1.78 10.81
C ALA A 279 11.48 -3.22 11.19
N VAL A 280 10.18 -3.53 11.26
CA VAL A 280 9.68 -4.87 11.61
C VAL A 280 10.06 -5.87 10.52
N LYS A 281 10.66 -7.00 10.93
CA LYS A 281 11.04 -8.06 10.00
C LYS A 281 9.78 -8.68 9.38
N VAL A 282 9.73 -8.69 8.05
CA VAL A 282 8.63 -9.29 7.28
C VAL A 282 9.18 -10.50 6.53
N GLU A 283 8.46 -11.61 6.58
CA GLU A 283 8.75 -12.73 5.69
C GLU A 283 8.26 -12.38 4.28
N LEU A 284 9.20 -12.33 3.33
CA LEU A 284 8.90 -12.07 1.93
C LEU A 284 8.61 -13.39 1.22
N ARG A 285 7.49 -13.45 0.50
CA ARG A 285 7.02 -14.65 -0.20
C ARG A 285 6.69 -14.32 -1.65
N GLY A 286 7.23 -15.11 -2.57
CA GLY A 286 6.80 -15.15 -3.97
C GLY A 286 5.48 -15.91 -4.13
N THR A 287 4.78 -15.64 -5.23
CA THR A 287 3.58 -16.37 -5.66
C THR A 287 3.92 -17.58 -6.54
N VAL A 288 5.09 -17.60 -7.16
CA VAL A 288 5.64 -18.75 -7.89
C VAL A 288 6.59 -19.51 -6.98
N GLN A 289 6.37 -20.81 -6.86
CA GLN A 289 7.19 -21.73 -6.05
C GLN A 289 7.74 -22.84 -6.94
N PRO A 290 8.85 -23.51 -6.58
CA PRO A 290 9.32 -24.69 -7.29
C PRO A 290 8.23 -25.77 -7.34
N ALA A 291 7.95 -26.30 -8.52
CA ALA A 291 7.04 -27.43 -8.68
C ALA A 291 7.61 -28.67 -7.99
N GLY A 292 6.81 -29.36 -7.17
CA GLY A 292 7.26 -30.51 -6.38
C GLY A 292 7.48 -31.78 -7.20
N ASP A 293 6.73 -31.94 -8.29
CA ASP A 293 6.76 -33.06 -9.24
C ASP A 293 7.57 -32.71 -10.52
N PHE A 294 8.58 -31.85 -10.37
CA PHE A 294 9.32 -31.29 -11.48
C PHE A 294 10.03 -32.34 -12.34
N ASN A 295 9.78 -32.27 -13.66
CA ASN A 295 10.38 -33.10 -14.69
C ASN A 295 10.73 -32.20 -15.89
N ASP A 296 11.99 -31.81 -16.00
CA ASP A 296 12.51 -30.93 -17.06
C ASP A 296 12.37 -31.56 -18.45
N ASP A 297 12.61 -32.86 -18.59
CA ASP A 297 12.41 -33.60 -19.84
C ASP A 297 10.94 -33.58 -20.28
N GLY A 298 10.03 -33.82 -19.34
CA GLY A 298 8.59 -33.77 -19.57
C GLY A 298 8.12 -32.37 -19.98
N ASP A 299 8.54 -31.35 -19.24
CA ASP A 299 8.22 -29.95 -19.55
C ASP A 299 8.81 -29.52 -20.92
N ALA A 300 10.04 -29.95 -21.25
CA ALA A 300 10.64 -29.69 -22.55
C ALA A 300 9.87 -30.37 -23.71
N GLN A 301 9.34 -31.57 -23.50
CA GLN A 301 8.45 -32.25 -24.46
C GLN A 301 7.12 -31.51 -24.64
N VAL A 302 6.49 -31.07 -23.56
CA VAL A 302 5.25 -30.28 -23.61
C VAL A 302 5.47 -28.99 -24.40
N LEU A 303 6.53 -28.23 -24.07
CA LEU A 303 6.86 -27.01 -24.80
C LEU A 303 7.17 -27.26 -26.26
N ARG A 304 7.93 -28.31 -26.58
CA ARG A 304 8.23 -28.65 -27.98
C ARG A 304 6.96 -28.96 -28.77
N LYS A 305 6.03 -29.72 -28.16
CA LYS A 305 4.75 -30.10 -28.76
C LYS A 305 3.85 -28.88 -28.95
N ALA A 306 3.79 -27.99 -27.97
CA ALA A 306 3.01 -26.74 -28.02
C ALA A 306 3.43 -25.82 -29.17
N MET A 307 4.70 -25.90 -29.58
CA MET A 307 5.29 -25.12 -30.68
C MET A 307 5.48 -25.92 -31.98
N LYS A 308 4.90 -27.13 -32.09
CA LYS A 308 5.09 -27.99 -33.27
C LYS A 308 3.88 -27.95 -34.19
N GLY A 309 4.06 -27.40 -35.39
CA GLY A 309 3.08 -27.49 -36.47
C GLY A 309 2.61 -26.12 -36.93
N LEU A 310 1.40 -26.05 -37.48
CA LEU A 310 0.75 -24.78 -37.80
C LEU A 310 -0.02 -24.31 -36.56
N GLY A 311 0.36 -23.14 -36.04
CA GLY A 311 -0.19 -22.57 -34.81
C GLY A 311 0.63 -22.92 -33.57
N THR A 312 0.30 -22.26 -32.46
CA THR A 312 0.96 -22.36 -31.16
C THR A 312 -0.10 -22.72 -30.12
N ASP A 313 0.24 -23.58 -29.15
CA ASP A 313 -0.59 -23.81 -27.96
C ASP A 313 -0.09 -22.91 -26.82
N GLU A 314 -0.56 -21.66 -26.80
CA GLU A 314 -0.20 -20.69 -25.76
C GLU A 314 -0.61 -21.17 -24.36
N GLY A 315 -1.71 -21.92 -24.25
CA GLY A 315 -2.21 -22.45 -22.98
C GLY A 315 -1.19 -23.38 -22.32
N ALA A 316 -0.67 -24.35 -23.07
CA ALA A 316 0.36 -25.27 -22.58
C ALA A 316 1.67 -24.54 -22.23
N ILE A 317 2.07 -23.54 -23.02
CA ILE A 317 3.27 -22.74 -22.73
C ILE A 317 3.10 -21.97 -21.43
N ILE A 318 1.95 -21.30 -21.24
CA ILE A 318 1.64 -20.56 -20.03
C ILE A 318 1.67 -21.50 -18.83
N GLU A 319 0.96 -22.63 -18.90
CA GLU A 319 0.86 -23.57 -17.80
C GLU A 319 2.24 -24.11 -17.34
N VAL A 320 3.13 -24.43 -18.27
CA VAL A 320 4.49 -24.86 -17.92
C VAL A 320 5.28 -23.69 -17.35
N VAL A 321 5.37 -22.57 -18.06
CA VAL A 321 6.30 -21.50 -17.70
C VAL A 321 5.89 -20.79 -16.40
N THR A 322 4.61 -20.49 -16.18
CA THR A 322 4.18 -19.70 -15.01
C THR A 322 4.15 -20.50 -13.71
N LYS A 323 4.14 -21.84 -13.77
CA LYS A 323 4.10 -22.72 -12.59
C LYS A 323 5.46 -23.32 -12.19
N ARG A 324 6.53 -22.94 -12.87
CA ARG A 324 7.91 -23.43 -12.62
C ARG A 324 8.74 -22.27 -12.09
N SER A 325 9.58 -22.52 -11.08
CA SER A 325 10.53 -21.51 -10.61
C SER A 325 11.55 -21.16 -11.70
N ASN A 326 12.21 -20.02 -11.59
CA ASN A 326 13.20 -19.62 -12.57
C ASN A 326 14.34 -20.66 -12.68
N ALA A 327 14.78 -21.21 -11.56
CA ALA A 327 15.78 -22.27 -11.52
C ALA A 327 15.33 -23.52 -12.31
N GLN A 328 14.05 -23.89 -12.21
CA GLN A 328 13.46 -24.98 -13.00
C GLN A 328 13.36 -24.62 -14.48
N ARG A 329 13.00 -23.38 -14.83
CA ARG A 329 13.02 -22.90 -16.23
C ARG A 329 14.43 -22.98 -16.85
N GLN A 330 15.48 -22.71 -16.07
CA GLN A 330 16.87 -22.88 -16.55
C GLN A 330 17.21 -24.35 -16.82
N GLN A 331 16.65 -25.30 -16.05
CA GLN A 331 16.83 -26.73 -16.31
C GLN A 331 16.07 -27.16 -17.57
N ILE A 332 14.84 -26.67 -17.76
CA ILE A 332 14.06 -26.90 -18.99
C ILE A 332 14.81 -26.39 -20.23
N LEU A 333 15.44 -25.21 -20.18
CA LEU A 333 16.27 -24.69 -21.28
C LEU A 333 17.37 -25.68 -21.68
N LYS A 334 18.07 -26.26 -20.69
CA LYS A 334 19.14 -27.24 -20.92
C LYS A 334 18.59 -28.55 -21.48
N ALA A 335 17.53 -29.09 -20.90
CA ALA A 335 16.87 -30.30 -21.34
C ALA A 335 16.36 -30.16 -22.79
N TYR A 336 15.70 -29.05 -23.11
CA TYR A 336 15.22 -28.77 -24.47
C TYR A 336 16.36 -28.74 -25.49
N LYS A 337 17.49 -28.09 -25.16
CA LYS A 337 18.66 -28.05 -26.03
C LYS A 337 19.26 -29.44 -26.22
N ALA A 338 19.35 -30.24 -25.16
CA ALA A 338 19.90 -31.59 -25.21
C ALA A 338 19.03 -32.53 -26.06
N HIS A 339 17.71 -32.51 -25.89
CA HIS A 339 16.79 -33.41 -26.59
C HIS A 339 16.57 -33.05 -28.06
N TYR A 340 16.50 -31.75 -28.38
CA TYR A 340 16.10 -31.31 -29.72
C TYR A 340 17.22 -30.63 -30.50
N GLY A 341 18.35 -30.30 -29.89
CA GLY A 341 19.43 -29.52 -30.51
C GLY A 341 19.06 -28.06 -30.79
N ARG A 342 17.86 -27.62 -30.37
CA ARG A 342 17.28 -26.29 -30.65
C ARG A 342 17.37 -25.37 -29.45
N ASP A 343 17.30 -24.06 -29.72
CA ASP A 343 17.26 -23.04 -28.67
C ASP A 343 15.80 -22.71 -28.32
N LEU A 344 15.37 -23.05 -27.10
CA LEU A 344 13.99 -22.84 -26.66
C LEU A 344 13.63 -21.35 -26.61
N MET A 345 14.58 -20.46 -26.30
CA MET A 345 14.34 -19.02 -26.30
C MET A 345 14.05 -18.49 -27.71
N ALA A 346 14.76 -18.97 -28.72
CA ALA A 346 14.54 -18.64 -30.12
C ALA A 346 13.20 -19.20 -30.61
N ASP A 347 12.87 -20.44 -30.26
CA ASP A 347 11.59 -21.07 -30.62
C ASP A 347 10.41 -20.29 -29.98
N LEU A 348 10.45 -20.00 -28.67
CA LEU A 348 9.41 -19.20 -28.01
C LEU A 348 9.26 -17.80 -28.64
N LYS A 349 10.38 -17.20 -29.08
CA LYS A 349 10.37 -15.88 -29.72
C LYS A 349 9.77 -15.91 -31.13
N SER A 350 9.86 -17.04 -31.85
CA SER A 350 9.23 -17.18 -33.17
C SER A 350 7.74 -17.51 -33.07
N GLU A 351 7.35 -18.28 -32.06
CA GLU A 351 5.97 -18.76 -31.89
C GLU A 351 5.05 -17.79 -31.15
N LEU A 352 5.59 -16.93 -30.29
CA LEU A 352 4.81 -15.96 -29.50
C LEU A 352 4.99 -14.54 -30.04
N SER A 353 3.96 -13.71 -29.87
CA SER A 353 4.02 -12.29 -30.20
C SER A 353 3.46 -11.39 -29.07
N GLY A 354 3.59 -10.08 -29.24
CA GLY A 354 2.99 -9.08 -28.35
C GLY A 354 3.47 -9.17 -26.89
N SER A 355 2.56 -8.88 -25.97
CA SER A 355 2.86 -8.78 -24.54
C SER A 355 2.97 -10.14 -23.85
N LEU A 356 2.30 -11.17 -24.38
CA LEU A 356 2.54 -12.55 -23.96
C LEU A 356 3.99 -12.97 -24.24
N ALA A 357 4.52 -12.71 -25.44
CA ALA A 357 5.92 -13.04 -25.76
C ALA A 357 6.89 -12.32 -24.82
N LYS A 358 6.67 -11.03 -24.53
CA LYS A 358 7.51 -10.26 -23.59
C LYS A 358 7.49 -10.87 -22.19
N LEU A 359 6.32 -11.31 -21.72
CA LEU A 359 6.14 -11.93 -20.42
C LEU A 359 6.85 -13.30 -20.34
N ILE A 360 6.53 -14.21 -21.26
CA ILE A 360 7.09 -15.56 -21.30
C ILE A 360 8.61 -15.53 -21.47
N LEU A 361 9.12 -14.79 -22.45
CA LEU A 361 10.58 -14.65 -22.65
C LEU A 361 11.26 -13.98 -21.46
N GLY A 362 10.55 -13.12 -20.73
CA GLY A 362 11.07 -12.50 -19.52
C GLY A 362 11.21 -13.49 -18.37
N LEU A 363 10.20 -14.35 -18.16
CA LEU A 363 10.21 -15.40 -17.13
C LEU A 363 11.32 -16.44 -17.33
N MET A 364 11.75 -16.66 -18.57
CA MET A 364 12.80 -17.61 -18.94
C MET A 364 14.22 -17.08 -18.72
N LEU A 365 14.42 -15.76 -18.58
CA LEU A 365 15.73 -15.18 -18.25
C LEU A 365 16.02 -15.32 -16.76
N THR A 366 17.28 -15.47 -16.37
CA THR A 366 17.63 -15.39 -14.94
C THR A 366 17.30 -13.98 -14.41
N PRO A 367 17.03 -13.81 -13.09
CA PRO A 367 16.74 -12.49 -12.53
C PRO A 367 17.76 -11.39 -12.92
N PRO A 368 19.10 -11.60 -12.81
CA PRO A 368 20.05 -10.56 -13.21
C PRO A 368 20.05 -10.30 -14.73
N GLN A 369 19.87 -11.33 -15.57
CA GLN A 369 19.76 -11.15 -17.02
C GLN A 369 18.50 -10.36 -17.41
N TYR A 370 17.38 -10.61 -16.73
CA TYR A 370 16.14 -9.89 -16.96
C TYR A 370 16.29 -8.41 -16.62
N ASP A 371 16.83 -8.09 -15.45
CA ASP A 371 17.07 -6.71 -15.02
C ASP A 371 18.10 -5.99 -15.92
N ALA A 372 19.21 -6.66 -16.27
CA ALA A 372 20.17 -6.11 -17.22
C ALA A 372 19.53 -5.77 -18.57
N LYS A 373 18.63 -6.63 -19.07
CA LYS A 373 17.86 -6.37 -20.29
C LYS A 373 16.87 -5.22 -20.15
N GLN A 374 16.25 -5.03 -18.99
CA GLN A 374 15.37 -3.87 -18.77
C GLN A 374 16.17 -2.57 -18.72
N LEU A 375 17.30 -2.56 -18.02
CA LEU A 375 18.21 -1.42 -17.94
C LEU A 375 18.76 -1.04 -19.32
N ARG A 376 19.18 -2.04 -20.10
CA ARG A 376 19.65 -1.80 -21.47
C ARG A 376 18.57 -1.14 -22.33
N LYS A 377 17.33 -1.64 -22.25
CA LYS A 377 16.20 -1.05 -22.97
C LYS A 377 15.86 0.37 -22.52
N ALA A 378 16.16 0.71 -21.26
CA ALA A 378 15.91 2.04 -20.72
C ALA A 378 16.91 3.10 -21.20
N VAL A 379 18.10 2.68 -21.65
CA VAL A 379 19.17 3.57 -22.17
C VAL A 379 19.45 3.35 -23.66
N GLU A 380 18.67 2.49 -24.32
CA GLU A 380 18.84 2.20 -25.74
C GLU A 380 17.84 2.97 -26.58
N GLY A 381 18.37 3.78 -27.50
CA GLY A 381 17.57 4.54 -28.46
C GLY A 381 17.65 6.04 -28.19
N ALA A 382 16.62 6.77 -28.64
CA ALA A 382 16.53 8.19 -28.39
C ALA A 382 15.77 8.45 -27.08
N GLY A 383 16.42 9.16 -26.16
CA GLY A 383 15.90 9.42 -24.82
C GLY A 383 16.16 8.27 -23.85
N THR A 384 15.77 8.47 -22.60
CA THR A 384 15.98 7.54 -21.49
C THR A 384 14.62 7.19 -20.87
N ASP A 385 14.48 5.99 -20.33
CA ASP A 385 13.33 5.60 -19.49
C ASP A 385 13.74 5.69 -18.02
N GLU A 386 13.70 6.91 -17.46
CA GLU A 386 14.15 7.20 -16.11
C GLU A 386 13.34 6.42 -15.05
N SER A 387 12.06 6.14 -15.31
CA SER A 387 11.18 5.37 -14.43
C SER A 387 11.67 3.93 -14.25
N VAL A 388 12.19 3.30 -15.31
CA VAL A 388 12.78 1.95 -15.24
C VAL A 388 14.10 1.98 -14.49
N LEU A 389 14.97 2.96 -14.78
CA LEU A 389 16.26 3.11 -14.10
C LEU A 389 16.06 3.30 -12.60
N ILE A 390 15.17 4.23 -12.20
CA ILE A 390 14.84 4.51 -10.81
C ILE A 390 14.27 3.27 -10.12
N GLU A 391 13.31 2.59 -10.75
CA GLU A 391 12.68 1.40 -10.15
C GLU A 391 13.69 0.32 -9.82
N ILE A 392 14.57 -0.03 -10.76
CA ILE A 392 15.53 -1.12 -10.57
C ILE A 392 16.63 -0.66 -9.59
N MET A 393 17.26 0.49 -9.82
CA MET A 393 18.39 0.94 -9.00
C MET A 393 18.00 1.23 -7.55
N ALA A 394 16.80 1.75 -7.29
CA ALA A 394 16.36 2.06 -5.93
C ALA A 394 15.85 0.85 -5.13
N THR A 395 15.63 -0.31 -5.78
CA THR A 395 14.99 -1.47 -5.14
C THR A 395 15.86 -2.72 -5.06
N ARG A 396 16.91 -2.85 -5.87
CA ARG A 396 17.82 -4.01 -5.82
C ARG A 396 18.84 -3.88 -4.68
N ASN A 397 19.18 -5.00 -4.06
CA ASN A 397 20.22 -5.06 -3.04
C ASN A 397 21.62 -5.17 -3.66
N ASN A 398 22.69 -5.09 -2.87
CA ASN A 398 24.05 -5.11 -3.39
C ASN A 398 24.39 -6.39 -4.17
N GLN A 399 23.94 -7.56 -3.70
CA GLN A 399 24.19 -8.83 -4.37
C GLN A 399 23.48 -8.87 -5.73
N GLU A 400 22.23 -8.41 -5.79
CA GLU A 400 21.46 -8.30 -7.03
C GLU A 400 22.13 -7.31 -8.00
N ILE A 401 22.57 -6.13 -7.53
CA ILE A 401 23.26 -5.14 -8.37
C ILE A 401 24.58 -5.69 -8.95
N ARG A 402 25.39 -6.40 -8.15
CA ARG A 402 26.62 -7.02 -8.65
C ARG A 402 26.33 -8.08 -9.71
N ALA A 403 25.34 -8.94 -9.48
CA ALA A 403 24.91 -9.93 -10.46
C ALA A 403 24.36 -9.29 -11.74
N ILE A 404 23.64 -8.16 -11.63
CA ILE A 404 23.17 -7.37 -12.77
C ILE A 404 24.36 -6.81 -13.55
N ASN A 405 25.37 -6.23 -12.88
CA ASN A 405 26.56 -5.70 -13.55
C ASN A 405 27.31 -6.78 -14.34
N GLU A 406 27.47 -7.97 -13.74
CA GLU A 406 28.07 -9.12 -14.41
C GLU A 406 27.26 -9.55 -15.65
N ALA A 407 25.95 -9.74 -15.50
CA ALA A 407 25.06 -10.12 -16.60
C ALA A 407 25.00 -9.05 -17.70
N TYR A 408 25.05 -7.77 -17.34
CA TYR A 408 25.06 -6.65 -18.27
C TYR A 408 26.36 -6.64 -19.10
N GLN A 409 27.51 -6.76 -18.44
CA GLN A 409 28.81 -6.83 -19.09
C GLN A 409 28.93 -8.04 -20.01
N GLU A 410 28.42 -9.21 -19.58
CA GLU A 410 28.40 -10.43 -20.40
C GLU A 410 27.54 -10.25 -21.66
N ALA A 411 26.34 -9.69 -21.52
CA ALA A 411 25.37 -9.56 -22.61
C ALA A 411 25.70 -8.44 -23.61
N TYR A 412 26.29 -7.34 -23.15
CA TYR A 412 26.43 -6.11 -23.95
C TYR A 412 27.88 -5.66 -24.15
N HIS A 413 28.85 -6.35 -23.54
CA HIS A 413 30.27 -6.04 -23.62
C HIS A 413 30.63 -4.59 -23.24
N LYS A 414 29.80 -3.99 -22.38
CA LYS A 414 29.92 -2.63 -21.86
C LYS A 414 29.44 -2.63 -20.41
N SER A 415 30.01 -1.78 -19.56
CA SER A 415 29.58 -1.70 -18.17
C SER A 415 28.26 -0.95 -18.05
N LEU A 416 27.44 -1.31 -17.05
CA LEU A 416 26.22 -0.58 -16.75
C LEU A 416 26.53 0.89 -16.40
N GLU A 417 27.61 1.13 -15.64
CA GLU A 417 28.05 2.48 -15.27
C GLU A 417 28.35 3.36 -16.49
N ASP A 418 29.00 2.81 -17.53
CA ASP A 418 29.32 3.56 -18.74
C ASP A 418 28.05 3.94 -19.51
N ASP A 419 27.09 3.03 -19.62
CA ASP A 419 25.80 3.31 -20.27
C ASP A 419 25.01 4.35 -19.48
N LEU A 420 24.87 4.19 -18.16
CA LEU A 420 24.22 5.19 -17.31
C LEU A 420 24.92 6.56 -17.42
N SER A 421 26.25 6.58 -17.47
CA SER A 421 27.03 7.81 -17.56
C SER A 421 26.93 8.52 -18.90
N SER A 422 26.70 7.75 -19.96
CA SER A 422 26.55 8.26 -21.33
C SER A 422 25.13 8.80 -21.58
N ASP A 423 24.13 8.11 -21.03
CA ASP A 423 22.71 8.39 -21.32
C ASP A 423 22.10 9.42 -20.35
N THR A 424 22.66 9.54 -19.14
CA THR A 424 22.15 10.47 -18.11
C THR A 424 23.17 11.56 -17.76
N SER A 425 22.72 12.61 -17.08
CA SER A 425 23.58 13.73 -16.67
C SER A 425 23.22 14.29 -15.29
N GLY A 426 24.01 15.27 -14.82
CA GLY A 426 23.75 15.97 -13.56
C GLY A 426 23.73 15.06 -12.33
N HIS A 427 22.95 15.46 -11.31
CA HIS A 427 22.78 14.68 -10.08
C HIS A 427 22.05 13.37 -10.30
N PHE A 428 21.14 13.29 -11.28
CA PHE A 428 20.46 12.04 -11.61
C PHE A 428 21.46 10.95 -12.01
N LYS A 429 22.43 11.27 -12.88
CA LYS A 429 23.56 10.38 -13.17
C LYS A 429 24.30 9.95 -11.91
N ARG A 430 24.66 10.90 -11.04
CA ARG A 430 25.44 10.62 -9.83
C ARG A 430 24.70 9.65 -8.89
N ILE A 431 23.38 9.80 -8.78
CA ILE A 431 22.53 8.89 -8.00
C ILE A 431 22.56 7.49 -8.60
N LEU A 432 22.27 7.36 -9.90
CA LEU A 432 22.22 6.07 -10.58
C LEU A 432 23.56 5.34 -10.54
N VAL A 433 24.66 6.04 -10.83
CA VAL A 433 26.02 5.47 -10.73
C VAL A 433 26.31 5.03 -9.30
N SER A 434 26.00 5.86 -8.30
CA SER A 434 26.23 5.50 -6.89
C SER A 434 25.46 4.24 -6.47
N LEU A 435 24.24 4.02 -6.97
CA LEU A 435 23.45 2.82 -6.69
C LEU A 435 23.98 1.60 -7.47
N ALA A 436 24.39 1.80 -8.73
CA ALA A 436 24.92 0.76 -9.60
C ALA A 436 26.25 0.16 -9.11
N LEU A 437 26.97 0.83 -8.19
CA LEU A 437 28.16 0.25 -7.55
C LEU A 437 27.85 -0.97 -6.66
N GLY A 438 26.60 -1.11 -6.16
CA GLY A 438 26.24 -2.23 -5.28
C GLY A 438 27.10 -2.31 -4.01
N ASN A 439 27.42 -1.16 -3.44
CA ASN A 439 28.29 -0.99 -2.27
C ASN A 439 27.62 -0.22 -1.12
N ARG A 440 26.29 -0.25 -1.06
CA ARG A 440 25.53 0.33 0.06
C ARG A 440 25.94 -0.37 1.35
N ASP A 441 26.02 0.38 2.45
CA ASP A 441 26.22 -0.19 3.78
C ASP A 441 25.11 -1.19 4.12
N GLU A 442 25.46 -2.33 4.71
CA GLU A 442 24.55 -3.40 5.12
C GLU A 442 24.55 -3.59 6.64
N GLY A 443 25.27 -2.73 7.37
CA GLY A 443 25.34 -2.74 8.82
C GLY A 443 24.05 -2.29 9.52
N PRO A 444 23.97 -2.48 10.85
CA PRO A 444 22.86 -1.99 11.66
C PRO A 444 22.84 -0.46 11.73
N GLU A 445 21.78 0.10 12.32
CA GLU A 445 21.73 1.52 12.62
C GLU A 445 22.81 1.97 13.63
N ASN A 446 23.20 3.24 13.55
CA ASN A 446 24.06 3.90 14.52
C ASN A 446 23.33 5.16 14.96
N LEU A 447 22.87 5.19 16.22
CA LEU A 447 21.99 6.24 16.72
C LEU A 447 22.63 7.65 16.63
N THR A 448 23.91 7.77 17.01
CA THR A 448 24.64 9.03 16.96
C THR A 448 24.80 9.52 15.52
N GLN A 449 25.23 8.64 14.61
CA GLN A 449 25.40 9.00 13.21
C GLN A 449 24.05 9.28 12.54
N ALA A 450 22.98 8.60 12.94
CA ALA A 450 21.64 8.82 12.41
C ALA A 450 21.11 10.21 12.79
N HIS A 451 21.37 10.66 14.02
CA HIS A 451 21.07 12.02 14.46
C HIS A 451 21.86 13.06 13.66
N GLU A 452 23.16 12.84 13.44
CA GLU A 452 23.99 13.73 12.62
C GLU A 452 23.56 13.75 11.14
N ASP A 453 23.22 12.60 10.56
CA ASP A 453 22.72 12.52 9.19
C ASP A 453 21.34 13.18 9.07
N ALA A 454 20.45 13.01 10.06
CA ALA A 454 19.16 13.72 10.10
C ALA A 454 19.35 15.25 10.18
N LYS A 455 20.24 15.72 11.05
CA LYS A 455 20.61 17.14 11.17
C LYS A 455 21.17 17.66 9.85
N LYS A 456 22.06 16.89 9.20
CA LYS A 456 22.58 17.21 7.87
C LYS A 456 21.51 17.23 6.79
N LEU A 457 20.36 16.55 6.91
CA LEU A 457 19.26 16.69 5.94
C LEU A 457 18.33 17.85 6.31
N ALA A 458 18.22 18.15 7.60
CA ALA A 458 17.38 19.20 8.15
C ALA A 458 17.96 20.61 7.95
N ASP A 459 19.29 20.75 8.01
CA ASP A 459 19.97 22.03 7.91
C ASP A 459 19.70 22.69 6.55
N VAL A 460 18.93 23.78 6.56
CA VAL A 460 18.70 24.63 5.41
C VAL A 460 19.11 26.03 5.82
N SER A 461 20.40 26.32 5.69
CA SER A 461 20.86 27.70 5.71
C SER A 461 20.17 28.46 4.57
N SER A 462 19.78 29.72 4.81
CA SER A 462 19.11 30.58 3.82
C SER A 462 19.94 30.84 2.55
N ASN A 463 21.22 30.48 2.57
CA ASN A 463 22.15 30.60 1.45
C ASN A 463 22.48 29.26 0.76
N ASP A 464 21.84 28.16 1.16
CA ASP A 464 22.19 26.84 0.64
C ASP A 464 21.58 26.61 -0.76
N SER A 465 22.42 26.24 -1.72
CA SER A 465 21.97 25.98 -3.09
C SER A 465 21.28 24.61 -3.18
N SER A 466 20.37 24.45 -4.16
CA SER A 466 19.76 23.14 -4.46
C SER A 466 20.82 22.05 -4.69
N ASP A 467 21.93 22.43 -5.32
CA ASP A 467 23.07 21.55 -5.64
C ASP A 467 23.77 20.97 -4.39
N SER A 468 23.93 21.80 -3.36
CA SER A 468 24.50 21.40 -2.05
C SER A 468 23.54 20.47 -1.30
N LEU A 469 22.24 20.78 -1.30
CA LEU A 469 21.20 19.94 -0.70
C LEU A 469 21.14 18.56 -1.38
N GLU A 470 21.09 18.50 -2.71
CA GLU A 470 21.05 17.25 -3.47
C GLU A 470 22.30 16.38 -3.21
N THR A 471 23.48 17.00 -3.07
CA THR A 471 24.71 16.28 -2.72
C THR A 471 24.66 15.67 -1.31
N ARG A 472 24.09 16.38 -0.31
CA ARG A 472 23.89 15.83 1.04
C ARG A 472 22.94 14.64 1.02
N PHE A 473 21.79 14.77 0.35
CA PHE A 473 20.82 13.69 0.18
C PHE A 473 21.43 12.48 -0.53
N LEU A 474 22.19 12.69 -1.62
CA LEU A 474 22.89 11.61 -2.32
C LEU A 474 23.83 10.86 -1.38
N SER A 475 24.67 11.58 -0.63
CA SER A 475 25.68 10.97 0.24
C SER A 475 25.09 10.07 1.32
N ILE A 476 23.85 10.35 1.76
CA ILE A 476 23.15 9.61 2.81
C ILE A 476 22.24 8.54 2.18
N LEU A 477 21.32 8.93 1.28
CA LEU A 477 20.30 8.05 0.72
C LEU A 477 20.87 6.96 -0.19
N CYS A 478 21.98 7.19 -0.87
CA CYS A 478 22.57 6.18 -1.77
C CYS A 478 23.51 5.21 -1.06
N THR A 479 24.05 5.56 0.11
CA THR A 479 25.14 4.80 0.74
C THR A 479 24.77 4.16 2.08
N ARG A 480 23.86 4.75 2.86
CA ARG A 480 23.50 4.22 4.19
C ARG A 480 22.66 2.95 4.10
N SER A 481 22.79 2.10 5.11
CA SER A 481 21.98 0.90 5.23
C SER A 481 20.50 1.24 5.44
N TYR A 482 19.61 0.34 5.05
CA TYR A 482 18.17 0.53 5.24
C TYR A 482 17.79 0.64 6.73
N PRO A 483 18.32 -0.19 7.66
CA PRO A 483 18.12 0.02 9.10
C PRO A 483 18.55 1.42 9.55
N HIS A 484 19.72 1.89 9.10
CA HIS A 484 20.22 3.21 9.43
C HIS A 484 19.32 4.33 8.90
N LEU A 485 18.88 4.25 7.64
CA LEU A 485 18.01 5.25 7.01
C LEU A 485 16.67 5.40 7.74
N ARG A 486 16.06 4.30 8.20
CA ARG A 486 14.82 4.38 9.01
C ARG A 486 15.04 5.20 10.28
N ARG A 487 16.17 5.01 10.95
CA ARG A 487 16.53 5.80 12.13
C ARG A 487 16.79 7.27 11.78
N VAL A 488 17.47 7.55 10.66
CA VAL A 488 17.68 8.92 10.16
C VAL A 488 16.34 9.61 9.95
N PHE A 489 15.35 8.95 9.34
CA PHE A 489 14.04 9.57 9.08
C PHE A 489 13.21 9.77 10.35
N GLN A 490 13.33 8.87 11.33
CA GLN A 490 12.75 9.06 12.66
C GLN A 490 13.33 10.29 13.37
N GLU A 491 14.66 10.46 13.36
CA GLU A 491 15.31 11.64 13.94
C GLU A 491 14.99 12.91 13.14
N PHE A 492 14.89 12.82 11.81
CA PHE A 492 14.49 13.94 10.96
C PHE A 492 13.09 14.46 11.32
N ILE A 493 12.13 13.57 11.55
CA ILE A 493 10.78 13.94 12.00
C ILE A 493 10.84 14.62 13.37
N LYS A 494 11.61 14.08 14.34
CA LYS A 494 11.77 14.71 15.66
C LYS A 494 12.35 16.13 15.59
N MET A 495 13.29 16.35 14.67
CA MET A 495 13.99 17.65 14.52
C MET A 495 13.17 18.68 13.77
N THR A 496 12.56 18.27 12.66
CA THR A 496 11.97 19.20 11.69
C THR A 496 10.46 19.24 11.78
N ASN A 497 9.85 18.25 12.42
CA ASN A 497 8.41 18.05 12.41
C ASN A 497 7.86 17.93 10.96
N HIS A 498 8.66 17.35 10.05
CA HIS A 498 8.32 17.06 8.66
C HIS A 498 8.79 15.65 8.28
N ASP A 499 8.11 15.03 7.30
CA ASP A 499 8.54 13.76 6.72
C ASP A 499 9.55 14.02 5.60
N VAL A 500 10.54 13.13 5.49
CA VAL A 500 11.63 13.27 4.52
C VAL A 500 11.11 13.25 3.07
N GLU A 501 10.07 12.46 2.76
CA GLU A 501 9.49 12.41 1.42
C GLU A 501 8.86 13.75 1.04
N HIS A 502 8.15 14.37 2.00
CA HIS A 502 7.59 15.71 1.83
C HIS A 502 8.70 16.75 1.61
N ALA A 503 9.77 16.71 2.42
CA ALA A 503 10.90 17.62 2.27
C ALA A 503 11.57 17.50 0.88
N ILE A 504 11.75 16.28 0.38
CA ILE A 504 12.28 16.02 -0.97
C ILE A 504 11.34 16.60 -2.04
N LYS A 505 10.04 16.29 -1.97
CA LYS A 505 9.05 16.78 -2.95
C LYS A 505 8.94 18.29 -3.00
N LYS A 506 9.11 18.96 -1.86
CA LYS A 506 9.03 20.42 -1.76
C LYS A 506 10.29 21.13 -2.29
N ARG A 507 11.46 20.51 -2.13
CA ARG A 507 12.75 21.16 -2.38
C ARG A 507 13.44 20.69 -3.66
N MET A 508 13.00 19.57 -4.23
CA MET A 508 13.61 18.95 -5.41
C MET A 508 12.53 18.68 -6.47
N SER A 509 12.97 18.55 -7.72
CA SER A 509 12.08 18.27 -8.85
C SER A 509 12.70 17.27 -9.84
N GLY A 510 11.91 16.86 -10.83
CA GLY A 510 12.34 15.93 -11.88
C GLY A 510 12.84 14.58 -11.34
N ASP A 511 13.78 13.98 -12.07
CA ASP A 511 14.25 12.62 -11.82
C ASP A 511 15.08 12.49 -10.55
N VAL A 512 15.70 13.58 -10.08
CA VAL A 512 16.41 13.62 -8.79
C VAL A 512 15.42 13.43 -7.64
N ARG A 513 14.31 14.18 -7.65
CA ARG A 513 13.21 14.01 -6.69
C ARG A 513 12.68 12.59 -6.74
N ASP A 514 12.40 12.09 -7.94
CA ASP A 514 11.75 10.79 -8.12
C ASP A 514 12.66 9.63 -7.70
N ALA A 515 13.97 9.72 -7.95
CA ALA A 515 14.96 8.76 -7.47
C ALA A 515 15.04 8.71 -5.94
N PHE A 516 15.13 9.87 -5.27
CA PHE A 516 15.19 9.90 -3.81
C PHE A 516 13.89 9.45 -3.16
N VAL A 517 12.73 9.86 -3.70
CA VAL A 517 11.42 9.36 -3.25
C VAL A 517 11.33 7.84 -3.41
N ALA A 518 11.81 7.27 -4.52
CA ALA A 518 11.82 5.83 -4.72
C ALA A 518 12.70 5.11 -3.69
N ILE A 519 13.89 5.64 -3.35
CA ILE A 519 14.74 5.10 -2.28
C ILE A 519 14.02 5.14 -0.94
N VAL A 520 13.45 6.30 -0.57
CA VAL A 520 12.72 6.48 0.70
C VAL A 520 11.58 5.46 0.81
N ARG A 521 10.77 5.32 -0.24
CA ARG A 521 9.65 4.36 -0.27
C ARG A 521 10.10 2.90 -0.25
N SER A 522 11.19 2.56 -0.94
CA SER A 522 11.81 1.24 -0.93
C SER A 522 12.31 0.85 0.47
N VAL A 523 12.89 1.81 1.22
CA VAL A 523 13.31 1.63 2.62
C VAL A 523 12.09 1.46 3.54
N LYS A 524 11.03 2.24 3.30
CA LYS A 524 9.80 2.27 4.12
C LYS A 524 8.97 0.99 3.98
N ASN A 525 8.59 0.65 2.76
CA ASN A 525 7.79 -0.55 2.46
C ASN A 525 7.93 -0.88 0.97
N LYS A 526 8.90 -1.73 0.64
CA LYS A 526 9.17 -2.15 -0.75
C LYS A 526 7.98 -2.85 -1.41
N PRO A 527 7.26 -3.78 -0.75
CA PRO A 527 6.01 -4.32 -1.28
C PRO A 527 4.96 -3.24 -1.62
N ALA A 528 4.72 -2.27 -0.73
CA ALA A 528 3.78 -1.18 -0.99
C ALA A 528 4.23 -0.27 -2.15
N PHE A 529 5.54 -0.03 -2.30
CA PHE A 529 6.09 0.69 -3.45
C PHE A 529 5.72 0.00 -4.78
N PHE A 530 5.89 -1.32 -4.87
CA PHE A 530 5.51 -2.06 -6.08
C PHE A 530 4.00 -2.15 -6.27
N ALA A 531 3.22 -2.25 -5.19
CA ALA A 531 1.75 -2.20 -5.25
C ALA A 531 1.26 -0.88 -5.87
N ASP A 532 1.83 0.26 -5.46
CA ASP A 532 1.51 1.57 -6.04
C ASP A 532 1.90 1.66 -7.52
N LYS A 533 3.07 1.14 -7.92
CA LYS A 533 3.47 1.11 -9.33
C LYS A 533 2.57 0.20 -10.18
N LEU A 534 2.19 -0.97 -9.67
CA LEU A 534 1.23 -1.86 -10.34
C LEU A 534 -0.12 -1.17 -10.53
N TYR A 535 -0.62 -0.52 -9.48
CA TYR A 535 -1.88 0.21 -9.57
C TYR A 535 -1.79 1.33 -10.61
N LYS A 536 -0.73 2.14 -10.56
CA LYS A 536 -0.50 3.22 -11.55
C LYS A 536 -0.40 2.68 -12.98
N SER A 537 0.16 1.49 -13.19
CA SER A 537 0.26 0.87 -14.51
C SER A 537 -1.08 0.45 -15.11
N MET A 538 -2.10 0.23 -14.27
CA MET A 538 -3.45 -0.18 -14.69
C MET A 538 -4.49 0.93 -14.47
N LYS A 539 -4.13 2.04 -13.82
CA LYS A 539 -5.06 3.14 -13.54
C LYS A 539 -5.23 4.04 -14.76
N GLY A 540 -6.47 4.25 -15.18
CA GLY A 540 -6.84 5.27 -16.15
C GLY A 540 -7.23 4.68 -17.49
N ALA A 541 -6.98 5.40 -18.58
CA ALA A 541 -7.22 4.89 -19.92
C ALA A 541 -5.99 4.12 -20.42
N GLY A 542 -6.19 2.83 -20.72
CA GLY A 542 -5.12 1.94 -21.17
C GLY A 542 -4.27 1.37 -20.03
N THR A 543 -3.24 0.62 -20.40
CA THR A 543 -2.38 -0.11 -19.46
C THR A 543 -0.92 0.09 -19.84
N ASP A 544 -0.09 0.48 -18.89
CA ASP A 544 1.37 0.39 -19.02
C ASP A 544 1.79 -1.08 -18.82
N GLU A 545 1.62 -1.86 -19.88
CA GLU A 545 1.99 -3.28 -19.90
C GLU A 545 3.49 -3.51 -19.66
N ARG A 546 4.35 -2.51 -19.92
CA ARG A 546 5.79 -2.64 -19.68
C ARG A 546 6.08 -2.69 -18.19
N THR A 547 5.51 -1.75 -17.43
CA THR A 547 5.65 -1.73 -15.95
C THR A 547 4.94 -2.93 -15.32
N LEU A 548 3.72 -3.24 -15.75
CA LEU A 548 2.98 -4.42 -15.26
C LEU A 548 3.79 -5.71 -15.47
N THR A 549 4.24 -5.98 -16.70
CA THR A 549 5.05 -7.17 -17.01
C THR A 549 6.34 -7.23 -16.20
N ARG A 550 7.06 -6.10 -16.10
CA ARG A 550 8.36 -6.05 -15.40
C ARG A 550 8.23 -6.35 -13.92
N ILE A 551 7.25 -5.76 -13.24
CA ILE A 551 7.03 -6.02 -11.82
C ILE A 551 6.55 -7.45 -11.60
N MET A 552 5.59 -7.93 -12.40
CA MET A 552 5.06 -9.29 -12.27
C MET A 552 6.13 -10.36 -12.47
N ILE A 553 7.10 -10.16 -13.39
CA ILE A 553 8.25 -11.06 -13.54
C ILE A 553 9.20 -10.93 -12.36
N SER A 554 9.74 -9.72 -12.14
CA SER A 554 10.86 -9.51 -11.22
C SER A 554 10.50 -9.75 -9.75
N ARG A 555 9.21 -9.72 -9.39
CA ARG A 555 8.73 -9.94 -8.02
C ARG A 555 8.07 -11.30 -7.80
N SER A 556 7.79 -12.06 -8.87
CA SER A 556 7.04 -13.34 -8.82
C SER A 556 7.57 -14.35 -7.80
N GLU A 557 8.89 -14.42 -7.63
CA GLU A 557 9.58 -15.37 -6.72
C GLU A 557 10.19 -14.68 -5.49
N ILE A 558 9.87 -13.40 -5.24
CA ILE A 558 10.47 -12.60 -4.16
C ILE A 558 9.42 -12.21 -3.11
N ASP A 559 8.48 -11.33 -3.49
CA ASP A 559 7.52 -10.72 -2.56
C ASP A 559 6.18 -10.39 -3.22
N LEU A 560 5.85 -10.98 -4.38
CA LEU A 560 4.58 -10.72 -5.06
C LEU A 560 3.37 -11.06 -4.18
N PHE A 561 3.49 -12.03 -3.24
CA PHE A 561 2.45 -12.30 -2.27
C PHE A 561 2.26 -11.13 -1.29
N ASN A 562 3.35 -10.56 -0.78
CA ASN A 562 3.29 -9.38 0.09
C ASN A 562 2.77 -8.15 -0.68
N ILE A 563 3.17 -7.99 -1.95
CA ILE A 563 2.70 -6.91 -2.82
C ILE A 563 1.18 -6.98 -3.00
N ARG A 564 0.61 -8.19 -3.17
CA ARG A 564 -0.85 -8.39 -3.25
C ARG A 564 -1.56 -7.91 -1.98
N GLY A 565 -1.05 -8.28 -0.81
CA GLY A 565 -1.60 -7.82 0.48
C GLY A 565 -1.61 -6.29 0.61
N GLU A 566 -0.47 -5.64 0.30
CA GLU A 566 -0.37 -4.18 0.30
C GLU A 566 -1.28 -3.55 -0.76
N PHE A 567 -1.47 -4.21 -1.91
CA PHE A 567 -2.33 -3.73 -2.99
C PHE A 567 -3.80 -3.64 -2.55
N ILE A 568 -4.32 -4.68 -1.87
CA ILE A 568 -5.67 -4.66 -1.30
C ILE A 568 -5.79 -3.56 -0.25
N ASP A 569 -4.82 -3.49 0.65
CA ASP A 569 -4.81 -2.51 1.75
C ASP A 569 -4.87 -1.08 1.21
N LEU A 570 -4.12 -0.78 0.15
CA LEU A 570 -4.04 0.54 -0.45
C LEU A 570 -5.23 0.87 -1.35
N PHE A 571 -5.80 -0.11 -2.07
CA PHE A 571 -6.72 0.15 -3.18
C PHE A 571 -8.13 -0.45 -3.03
N ASP A 572 -8.41 -1.19 -1.94
CA ASP A 572 -9.71 -1.83 -1.66
C ASP A 572 -10.17 -2.74 -2.83
N LYS A 573 -9.20 -3.31 -3.55
CA LYS A 573 -9.34 -4.21 -4.70
C LYS A 573 -8.15 -5.17 -4.72
N SER A 574 -8.37 -6.44 -5.07
CA SER A 574 -7.27 -7.39 -5.28
C SER A 574 -6.46 -7.06 -6.53
N LEU A 575 -5.18 -7.43 -6.52
CA LEU A 575 -4.33 -7.31 -7.70
C LEU A 575 -4.89 -8.18 -8.85
N HIS A 576 -5.40 -9.37 -8.50
CA HIS A 576 -6.05 -10.28 -9.43
C HIS A 576 -7.21 -9.60 -10.18
N HIS A 577 -8.13 -8.96 -9.45
CA HIS A 577 -9.28 -8.27 -10.05
C HIS A 577 -8.86 -7.14 -10.98
N MET A 578 -7.84 -6.36 -10.59
CA MET A 578 -7.33 -5.27 -11.44
C MET A 578 -6.70 -5.82 -12.73
N ILE A 579 -5.89 -6.88 -12.66
CA ILE A 579 -5.32 -7.54 -13.84
C ILE A 579 -6.44 -8.09 -14.75
N GLU A 580 -7.44 -8.75 -14.17
CA GLU A 580 -8.53 -9.34 -14.93
C GLU A 580 -9.32 -8.31 -15.75
N LYS A 581 -9.53 -7.13 -15.15
CA LYS A 581 -10.26 -6.02 -15.75
C LYS A 581 -9.46 -5.25 -16.79
N ASP A 582 -8.18 -4.99 -16.52
CA ASP A 582 -7.35 -4.10 -17.35
C ASP A 582 -6.56 -4.84 -18.44
N THR A 583 -6.52 -6.18 -18.42
CA THR A 583 -5.83 -6.98 -19.45
C THR A 583 -6.77 -7.99 -20.11
N SER A 584 -6.34 -8.58 -21.24
CA SER A 584 -7.14 -9.56 -21.98
C SER A 584 -6.31 -10.66 -22.62
N GLY A 585 -6.98 -11.66 -23.21
CA GLY A 585 -6.35 -12.75 -23.95
C GLY A 585 -5.40 -13.61 -23.11
N ASP A 586 -4.40 -14.18 -23.76
CA ASP A 586 -3.43 -15.08 -23.13
C ASP A 586 -2.42 -14.33 -22.26
N TYR A 587 -2.18 -13.04 -22.53
CA TYR A 587 -1.41 -12.17 -21.63
C TYR A 587 -2.07 -12.07 -20.25
N ARG A 588 -3.40 -11.85 -20.19
CA ARG A 588 -4.15 -11.91 -18.93
C ARG A 588 -4.01 -13.27 -18.25
N LYS A 589 -4.21 -14.38 -18.98
CA LYS A 589 -4.11 -15.72 -18.41
C LYS A 589 -2.75 -15.95 -17.74
N ALA A 590 -1.67 -15.56 -18.41
CA ALA A 590 -0.31 -15.67 -17.89
C ALA A 590 -0.09 -14.80 -16.65
N LEU A 591 -0.58 -13.55 -16.66
CA LEU A 591 -0.47 -12.66 -15.50
C LEU A 591 -1.25 -13.17 -14.28
N LEU A 592 -2.48 -13.67 -14.48
CA LEU A 592 -3.28 -14.24 -13.39
C LEU A 592 -2.64 -15.52 -12.83
N ALA A 593 -2.04 -16.34 -13.70
CA ALA A 593 -1.28 -17.52 -13.25
C ALA A 593 -0.06 -17.14 -12.40
N LEU A 594 0.65 -16.05 -12.73
CA LEU A 594 1.73 -15.52 -11.89
C LEU A 594 1.21 -14.85 -10.62
N CYS A 595 0.04 -14.21 -10.66
CA CYS A 595 -0.55 -13.54 -9.50
C CYS A 595 -0.85 -14.54 -8.39
N GLY A 596 -1.18 -15.80 -8.71
CA GLY A 596 -1.34 -16.87 -7.73
C GLY A 596 -2.71 -16.89 -7.04
N GLY A 597 -3.78 -16.65 -7.79
CA GLY A 597 -5.18 -16.72 -7.32
C GLY A 597 -5.80 -15.38 -6.89
N GLU A 598 -7.09 -15.41 -6.56
CA GLU A 598 -7.75 -14.30 -5.86
C GLU A 598 -7.24 -14.21 -4.41
N ASP A 599 -7.21 -12.98 -3.91
CA ASP A 599 -6.78 -12.65 -2.55
C ASP A 599 -7.87 -12.93 -1.52
#